data_AF-A0A3D0RJ85-F1
#
_entry.id   AF-A0A3D0RJ85-F1
#
_cell.length_a   1.000
_cell.length_b   1.000
_cell.length_c   1.000
_cell.angle_alpha   90.00
_cell.angle_beta   90.00
_cell.angle_gamma   90.00
#
_symmetry.space_group_name_H-M   'P 1'
#
loop_
_entity.id
_entity.type
_entity.pdbx_description
1 polymer ?
#
loop_
_entity_poly.entity_id
_entity_poly.type
_entity_poly.pdbx_seq_one_letter_code
_entity_poly.pdbx_strand_id
1 'polypeptide(L)' 'MNYFFTSESVSEGHPDKVADQISDALLDEFLAYDPNSKVACETLVTTGQVVLAG' A
#
# COMPACT_ATOMS: atom_id res chain seq x y z
N MET A 1 12.91 3.15 36.98
CA MET A 1 11.50 3.00 36.52
C MET A 1 11.53 2.09 35.31
N ASN A 2 10.79 0.98 35.34
CA ASN A 2 10.72 0.10 34.17
C ASN A 2 9.61 0.61 33.24
N TYR A 3 9.96 0.81 31.98
CA TYR A 3 9.05 1.20 30.90
C TYR A 3 8.76 -0.04 30.05
N PHE A 4 7.48 -0.29 29.77
CA PHE A 4 7.05 -1.38 28.90
C PHE A 4 6.48 -0.78 27.61
N PHE A 5 6.96 -1.29 26.47
CA PHE A 5 6.54 -0.91 25.13
C PHE A 5 6.26 -2.17 24.30
N THR A 6 5.21 -2.11 23.51
CA THR A 6 4.84 -3.18 22.57
C THR A 6 4.60 -2.56 21.20
N SER A 7 5.00 -3.30 20.17
CA SER A 7 4.76 -2.99 18.76
C SER A 7 4.33 -4.28 18.06
N GLU A 8 3.67 -4.13 16.93
CA GLU A 8 3.21 -5.22 16.08
C GLU A 8 3.62 -4.99 14.62
N SER A 9 3.52 -6.05 13.83
CA SER A 9 3.75 -6.04 12.39
C SER A 9 2.83 -7.08 11.76
N VAL A 10 2.54 -6.90 10.49
CA VAL A 10 1.75 -7.85 9.69
C VAL A 10 2.55 -8.26 8.46
N SER A 11 2.33 -9.48 7.99
CA SER A 11 2.98 -9.99 6.78
C SER A 11 2.51 -9.24 5.54
N GLU A 12 3.27 -9.35 4.44
CA GLU A 12 2.90 -8.85 3.12
C GLU A 12 1.52 -9.33 2.63
N GLY A 13 1.05 -10.49 3.09
CA GLY A 13 -0.27 -11.03 2.75
C GLY A 13 -1.47 -10.45 3.53
N HIS A 14 -1.24 -9.56 4.49
CA HIS A 14 -2.34 -8.85 5.16
C HIS A 14 -3.07 -7.98 4.13
N PRO A 15 -4.41 -7.95 4.09
CA PRO A 15 -5.15 -7.22 3.05
C PRO A 15 -4.72 -5.76 2.91
N ASP A 16 -4.50 -5.06 4.03
CA ASP A 16 -3.99 -3.69 4.00
C ASP A 16 -2.59 -3.60 3.36
N LYS A 17 -1.70 -4.55 3.64
CA LYS A 17 -0.37 -4.59 3.01
C LYS A 17 -0.39 -5.03 1.55
N VAL A 18 -1.39 -5.82 1.14
CA VAL A 18 -1.64 -6.10 -0.27
C VAL A 18 -2.11 -4.84 -0.98
N ALA A 19 -3.02 -4.06 -0.38
CA ALA A 19 -3.46 -2.79 -0.91
C ALA A 19 -2.30 -1.78 -1.06
N ASP A 20 -1.48 -1.61 -0.01
CA ASP A 20 -0.28 -0.77 -0.03
C ASP A 20 0.65 -1.15 -1.19
N GLN A 21 0.98 -2.45 -1.32
CA GLN A 21 1.87 -2.95 -2.37
C GLN A 21 1.33 -2.70 -3.78
N ILE A 22 0.02 -2.85 -4.00
CA ILE A 22 -0.60 -2.58 -5.30
C ILE A 22 -0.54 -1.08 -5.62
N SER A 23 -0.87 -0.22 -4.66
CA SER A 23 -0.78 1.23 -4.83
C SER A 23 0.65 1.69 -5.13
N ASP A 24 1.64 1.19 -4.38
CA ASP A 24 3.05 1.55 -4.58
C ASP A 24 3.59 1.00 -5.91
N ALA A 25 3.18 -0.19 -6.34
CA ALA A 25 3.58 -0.72 -7.64
C ALA A 25 3.11 0.16 -8.81
N LEU A 26 1.91 0.75 -8.70
CA LEU A 26 1.42 1.70 -9.70
C LEU A 26 2.17 3.03 -9.65
N LEU A 27 2.45 3.54 -8.44
CA LEU A 27 3.30 4.72 -8.26
C LEU A 27 4.68 4.51 -8.91
N ASP A 28 5.33 3.38 -8.63
CA ASP A 28 6.64 3.03 -9.17
C ASP A 28 6.63 3.01 -10.70
N GLU A 29 5.62 2.37 -11.31
CA GLU A 29 5.50 2.31 -12.76
C GLU A 29 5.30 3.72 -13.36
N PHE A 30 4.45 4.57 -12.76
CA PHE A 30 4.27 5.95 -13.24
C PHE A 30 5.55 6.78 -13.11
N LEU A 31 6.27 6.67 -11.99
CA LEU A 31 7.53 7.38 -11.77
C LEU A 31 8.66 6.87 -12.69
N ALA A 32 8.62 5.60 -13.09
CA ALA A 32 9.59 5.03 -14.02
C ALA A 32 9.52 5.66 -15.42
N TYR A 33 8.32 6.01 -15.91
CA TYR A 33 8.16 6.69 -17.21
C TYR A 33 8.16 8.22 -17.11
N ASP A 34 7.59 8.78 -16.05
CA ASP A 34 7.59 10.23 -15.79
C ASP A 34 7.89 10.52 -14.30
N PRO A 35 9.13 10.96 -13.99
CA PRO A 35 9.53 11.32 -12.63
C PRO A 35 8.72 12.46 -12.00
N ASN A 36 7.95 13.23 -12.78
CA ASN A 36 7.09 14.30 -12.29
C ASN A 36 5.62 13.87 -12.11
N SER A 37 5.30 12.59 -12.34
CA SER A 37 3.96 12.03 -12.19
C SER A 37 3.32 12.43 -10.87
N LYS A 38 2.03 12.81 -10.93
CA LYS A 38 1.21 13.10 -9.75
C LYS A 38 0.24 11.94 -9.56
N VAL A 39 0.52 11.11 -8.56
CA VAL A 39 -0.20 9.87 -8.30
C VAL A 39 -0.79 9.91 -6.89
N ALA A 40 -2.09 9.65 -6.80
CA ALA A 40 -2.83 9.50 -5.54
C ALA A 40 -3.66 8.21 -5.62
N CYS A 41 -2.98 7.09 -5.85
CA CYS A 41 -3.62 5.80 -6.11
C CYS A 41 -4.05 5.12 -4.81
N GLU A 42 -5.35 4.92 -4.66
CA GLU A 42 -5.95 4.22 -3.53
C GLU A 42 -6.42 2.83 -3.97
N THR A 43 -6.09 1.81 -3.16
CA THR A 43 -6.48 0.42 -3.43
C THR A 43 -7.40 -0.11 -2.33
N LEU A 44 -8.58 -0.58 -2.70
CA LEU A 44 -9.46 -1.34 -1.81
C LEU A 44 -9.50 -2.80 -2.23
N VAL A 45 -9.18 -3.71 -1.30
CA VAL A 45 -9.22 -5.16 -1.53
C VAL A 45 -10.31 -5.80 -0.68
N THR A 46 -11.07 -6.71 -1.29
CA THR A 46 -12.05 -7.54 -0.58
C THR A 46 -12.22 -8.87 -1.31
N THR A 47 -13.16 -9.70 -0.86
CA THR A 47 -13.37 -11.06 -1.40
C THR A 47 -13.62 -11.01 -2.91
N GLY A 48 -12.66 -11.53 -3.68
CA GLY A 48 -12.76 -11.63 -5.13
C GLY A 48 -12.71 -10.29 -5.88
N GLN A 49 -12.31 -9.20 -5.23
CA GLN A 49 -12.35 -7.87 -5.83
C GLN A 49 -11.17 -6.99 -5.39
N VAL A 50 -10.61 -6.27 -6.36
CA VAL A 50 -9.68 -5.15 -6.16
C VAL A 50 -10.29 -3.94 -6.86
N VAL A 51 -10.37 -2.81 -6.17
CA VAL A 51 -10.83 -1.53 -6.72
C VAL A 51 -9.70 -0.53 -6.62
N LEU A 52 -9.33 0.05 -7.76
CA LEU A 52 -8.38 1.15 -7.85
C LEU A 52 -9.14 2.46 -8.03
N ALA A 53 -8.77 3.48 -7.29
CA ALA A 53 -9.37 4.81 -7.34
C ALA A 53 -8.33 5.90 -7.07
N GLY A 54 -8.74 7.17 -7.26
CA GLY A 54 -7.91 8.34 -7.01
C GLY A 54 -7.13 8.83 -8.21
#